data_AF-A5KTR7-F1
#
_entry.id   AF-A5KTR7-F1
#
_cell.length_a   1.000
_cell.length_b   1.000
_cell.length_c   1.000
_cell.angle_alpha   90.00
_cell.angle_beta   90.00
_cell.angle_gamma   90.00
#
_symmetry.space_group_name_H-M   'P 1'
#
loop_
_entity.id
_entity.type
_entity.pdbx_description
1 polymer ?
#
loop_
_entity_poly.entity_id
_entity_poly.type
_entity_poly.pdbx_seq_one_letter_code
_entity_poly.pdbx_strand_id
1 'polypeptide(L)' 'MDWILNVKSYVRVVEEGSFNGAARKLNTTSSAISKRVNWLEERIGTQLLGRVDLS' A
#
# COMPACT_ATOMS: atom_id res chain seq x y z
N MET A 1 -0.73 14.09 -4.15
CA MET A 1 -0.69 12.72 -4.72
C MET A 1 -2.04 12.43 -5.37
N ASP A 2 -2.07 11.52 -6.34
CA ASP A 2 -3.28 11.07 -7.03
C ASP A 2 -4.02 9.97 -6.25
N TRP A 3 -5.33 10.11 -6.07
CA TRP A 3 -6.17 9.18 -5.29
C TRP A 3 -6.20 7.78 -5.91
N ILE A 4 -6.40 7.71 -7.23
CA ILE A 4 -6.56 6.44 -7.96
C ILE A 4 -5.28 5.61 -7.86
N LEU A 5 -4.12 6.24 -8.02
CA LEU A 5 -2.83 5.58 -7.87
C LEU A 5 -2.63 5.01 -6.45
N ASN A 6 -3.07 5.74 -5.43
CA ASN A 6 -2.92 5.31 -4.04
C ASN A 6 -3.82 4.12 -3.70
N VAL A 7 -5.09 4.19 -4.15
CA VAL A 7 -6.03 3.05 -4.03
C VAL A 7 -5.53 1.84 -4.81
N LYS A 8 -5.04 2.00 -6.05
CA LYS A 8 -4.42 0.91 -6.82
C LYS A 8 -3.22 0.30 -6.11
N SER A 9 -2.42 1.13 -5.44
CA SER A 9 -1.26 0.66 -4.68
C SER A 9 -1.70 -0.18 -3.47
N TYR A 10 -2.72 0.26 -2.74
CA TYR A 10 -3.33 -0.51 -1.64
C TYR A 10 -3.90 -1.85 -2.13
N VAL A 11 -4.78 -1.84 -3.13
CA VAL A 11 -5.39 -3.06 -3.69
C VAL A 11 -4.31 -4.05 -4.11
N ARG A 12 -3.25 -3.57 -4.77
CA ARG A 12 -2.14 -4.42 -5.18
C ARG A 12 -1.38 -5.02 -3.99
N VAL A 13 -1.19 -4.28 -2.90
CA VAL A 13 -0.57 -4.84 -1.67
C VAL A 13 -1.40 -5.97 -1.09
N VAL A 14 -2.74 -5.83 -1.09
CA VAL A 14 -3.65 -6.88 -0.62
C VAL A 14 -3.61 -8.10 -1.54
N GLU A 15 -3.63 -7.90 -2.86
CA GLU A 15 -3.56 -8.99 -3.86
C GLU A 15 -2.24 -9.78 -3.77
N GLU A 16 -1.11 -9.09 -3.59
CA GLU A 16 0.21 -9.72 -3.57
C GLU A 16 0.63 -10.17 -2.15
N GLY A 17 -0.16 -9.84 -1.12
CA GLY A 17 0.16 -10.08 0.29
C GLY A 17 1.44 -9.39 0.79
N SER A 18 2.04 -8.49 0.00
CA SER A 18 3.31 -7.86 0.33
C SER A 18 3.55 -6.56 -0.42
N PHE A 19 4.25 -5.62 0.23
CA PHE A 19 4.70 -4.37 -0.40
C PHE A 19 5.72 -4.61 -1.53
N ASN A 20 6.60 -5.61 -1.38
CA ASN A 20 7.60 -5.95 -2.39
C ASN A 20 6.96 -6.56 -3.65
N GLY A 21 5.98 -7.47 -3.48
CA GLY A 21 5.22 -8.01 -4.61
C GLY A 21 4.48 -6.91 -5.37
N ALA A 22 3.81 -6.02 -4.63
CA ALA A 22 3.11 -4.89 -5.24
C ALA A 22 4.03 -3.93 -5.99
N ALA A 23 5.19 -3.62 -5.41
CA ALA A 23 6.22 -2.79 -6.02
C ALA A 23 6.71 -3.39 -7.36
N ARG A 24 6.97 -4.70 -7.38
CA ARG A 24 7.37 -5.41 -8.61
C ARG A 24 6.30 -5.34 -9.69
N LYS A 25 5.02 -5.50 -9.33
CA LYS A 25 3.89 -5.44 -10.28
C LYS A 25 3.62 -4.04 -10.82
N LEU A 26 3.84 -3.02 -10.00
CA LEU A 26 3.61 -1.62 -10.37
C LEU A 26 4.86 -0.91 -10.89
N ASN A 27 5.94 -1.66 -11.13
CA ASN A 27 7.24 -1.16 -11.59
C ASN A 27 7.72 0.06 -10.77
N THR A 28 7.71 -0.10 -9.45
CA THR A 28 8.07 0.96 -8.50
C THR A 28 8.78 0.36 -7.28
N THR A 29 9.05 1.17 -6.25
CA THR A 29 9.70 0.70 -5.02
C THR A 29 8.68 0.43 -3.91
N SER A 30 8.99 -0.49 -3.01
CA SER A 30 8.16 -0.76 -1.83
C SER A 30 8.02 0.45 -0.91
N SER A 31 9.02 1.33 -0.86
CA SER A 31 8.94 2.62 -0.14
C SER A 31 7.95 3.59 -0.79
N ALA A 32 7.85 3.63 -2.12
CA ALA A 32 6.86 4.43 -2.83
C ALA A 32 5.44 3.90 -2.58
N ILE A 33 5.25 2.57 -2.63
CA ILE A 33 3.98 1.94 -2.28
C ILE A 33 3.59 2.25 -0.84
N SER A 34 4.51 2.09 0.13
CA SER A 34 4.25 2.40 1.54
C SER A 34 3.82 3.85 1.74
N LYS A 35 4.51 4.83 1.13
CA LYS A 35 4.09 6.24 1.20
C LYS A 35 2.68 6.47 0.64
N ARG A 36 2.31 5.80 -0.44
CA ARG A 36 0.98 5.92 -1.05
C ARG A 36 -0.12 5.33 -0.18
N VAL A 37 0.14 4.18 0.44
CA VAL A 37 -0.80 3.54 1.36
C VAL A 37 -0.97 4.37 2.63
N ASN A 38 0.14 4.83 3.24
CA ASN A 38 0.07 5.70 4.42
C ASN A 38 -0.72 6.98 4.14
N TRP A 39 -0.47 7.63 2.99
CA TRP A 39 -1.23 8.81 2.58
C TRP A 39 -2.73 8.50 2.44
N LEU A 40 -3.08 7.32 1.91
CA LEU A 40 -4.46 6.89 1.76
C LEU A 40 -5.12 6.72 3.14
N GLU A 41 -4.48 6.00 4.05
CA GLU A 41 -4.92 5.77 5.43
C GLU A 41 -5.10 7.09 6.20
N GLU A 42 -4.15 8.01 6.10
CA GLU A 42 -4.23 9.35 6.70
C GLU A 42 -5.45 10.12 6.17
N ARG A 43 -5.73 10.03 4.87
CA ARG A 43 -6.81 10.81 4.25
C ARG A 43 -8.21 10.28 4.57
N ILE A 44 -8.34 8.98 4.80
CA ILE A 44 -9.62 8.36 5.23
C ILE A 44 -9.75 8.28 6.75
N GLY A 45 -8.67 8.51 7.49
CA GLY A 45 -8.65 8.46 8.95
C GLY A 45 -8.77 7.03 9.52
N THR A 46 -8.39 6.01 8.76
CA THR A 46 -8.44 4.61 9.20
C THR A 46 -7.27 3.80 8.66
N GLN A 47 -6.81 2.83 9.44
CA GLN A 47 -5.78 1.88 9.05
C GLN A 47 -6.41 0.78 8.19
N LEU A 48 -5.89 0.59 6.97
CA LEU A 48 -6.40 -0.37 6.00
C LEU A 48 -5.64 -1.69 6.01
N LEU A 49 -4.38 -1.67 6.42
CA LEU A 49 -3.54 -2.86 6.52
C LEU A 49 -3.25 -3.19 7.99
N GLY A 50 -3.62 -4.41 8.40
CA GLY A 50 -3.20 -4.94 9.69
C GLY A 50 -1.71 -5.28 9.67
N ARG A 51 -0.93 -4.72 10.59
CA ARG A 51 0.43 -5.20 10.84
C ARG A 51 0.32 -6.47 11.68
N VAL A 52 0.39 -7.62 11.03
CA VAL A 52 0.41 -8.90 11.76
C VAL A 52 1.82 -9.06 12.34
N ASP A 53 1.96 -8.81 13.63
CA ASP A 53 3.14 -9.20 14.40
C ASP A 53 2.93 -10.66 14.81
N LEU A 54 3.55 -11.59 14.08
CA LEU A 54 3.62 -12.99 14.50
C LEU A 54 4.83 -13.10 15.44
N SER A 55 4.60 -12.76 16.71
CA SER A 55 5.51 -13.09 17.82
C SER A 55 5.34 -14.53 18.28
#